data_AF-A0A1Y3EUZ5-F1
#
_entry.id   AF-A0A1Y3EUZ5-F1
#
_cell.length_a   1.000
_cell.length_b   1.000
_cell.length_c   1.000
_cell.angle_alpha   90.00
_cell.angle_beta   90.00
_cell.angle_gamma   90.00
#
_symmetry.space_group_name_H-M   'P 1'
#
loop_
_entity.id
_entity.type
_entity.pdbx_description
1 polymer ?
#
loop_
_entity_poly.entity_id
_entity_poly.type
_entity_poly.pdbx_seq_one_letter_code
_entity_poly.pdbx_strand_id
1 'polypeptide(L)'
;MMWFILVEEDEFPSLRPHAGLGINRKSERNFRSLTAVERKSFLMGDVACITRLNITDVICSPSTNCINAADSFIKGFQYMKNDEMNVLKIKIDGGFSSTAEGYYLQNQFRSLVVERGYDVDDSYDAALDSMRYKYPDTNPNVVAVFVDKSLGSMLSDIAGRSQLLINMEIPPVEDTPLTQENPKNEHDM
;
A
#
# COMPACT_ATOMS: atom_id res chain seq x y z
N MET A 1 15.78 1.68 6.58
CA MET A 1 15.04 0.48 7.04
C MET A 1 14.03 0.06 5.99
N MET A 2 13.91 -1.24 5.67
CA MET A 2 12.86 -1.76 4.77
C MET A 2 11.76 -2.43 5.56
N TRP A 3 10.51 -2.16 5.21
CA TRP A 3 9.31 -2.80 5.76
C TRP A 3 8.64 -3.66 4.71
N PHE A 4 8.79 -4.97 4.82
CA PHE A 4 8.07 -5.89 3.95
C PHE A 4 6.65 -6.10 4.46
N ILE A 5 5.68 -5.87 3.56
CA ILE A 5 4.25 -5.98 3.80
C ILE A 5 3.76 -7.14 2.94
N LEU A 6 3.36 -8.22 3.60
CA LEU A 6 2.83 -9.41 2.94
C LEU A 6 1.37 -9.16 2.53
N VAL A 7 1.11 -9.21 1.23
CA VAL A 7 -0.20 -8.95 0.65
C VAL A 7 -0.90 -10.29 0.41
N GLU A 8 -2.07 -10.44 1.04
CA GLU A 8 -2.93 -11.61 0.81
C GLU A 8 -3.59 -11.53 -0.57
N GLU A 9 -3.88 -12.69 -1.17
CA GLU A 9 -4.61 -12.71 -2.43
C GLU A 9 -6.10 -12.41 -2.19
N ASP A 10 -6.61 -11.39 -2.88
CA ASP A 10 -8.07 -11.24 -3.04
C ASP A 10 -8.58 -12.32 -4.01
N GLU A 11 -9.80 -12.80 -3.79
CA GLU A 11 -10.42 -13.90 -4.56
C GLU A 11 -10.57 -13.57 -6.07
N PHE A 12 -10.61 -12.27 -6.41
CA PHE A 12 -10.63 -11.76 -7.80
C PHE A 12 -9.83 -10.46 -7.94
N PRO A 13 -8.50 -10.53 -8.11
CA PRO A 13 -7.67 -9.35 -8.20
C PRO A 13 -7.87 -8.67 -9.56
N SER A 14 -8.41 -7.46 -9.57
CA SER A 14 -8.49 -6.64 -10.78
C SER A 14 -7.83 -5.28 -10.57
N LEU A 15 -7.09 -4.82 -11.59
CA LEU A 15 -6.59 -3.44 -11.64
C LEU A 15 -7.79 -2.53 -11.84
N ARG A 16 -8.16 -1.81 -10.78
CA ARG A 16 -9.28 -0.87 -10.87
C ARG A 16 -8.88 0.30 -11.75
N PRO A 17 -9.80 0.84 -12.58
CA PRO A 17 -9.55 2.12 -13.22
C PRO A 17 -9.23 3.15 -12.14
N HIS A 18 -8.12 3.87 -12.26
CA HIS A 18 -7.78 4.92 -11.33
C HIS A 18 -8.86 6.01 -11.41
N ALA A 19 -9.80 5.98 -10.48
CA ALA A 19 -10.74 7.08 -10.31
C ALA A 19 -9.95 8.22 -9.67
N GLY A 20 -9.55 9.21 -10.47
CA GLY A 20 -8.97 10.45 -9.98
C GLY A 20 -9.79 10.96 -8.81
N LEU A 21 -9.13 11.18 -7.67
CA LEU A 21 -9.78 11.50 -6.41
C LEU A 21 -10.41 12.90 -6.54
N GLY A 22 -11.68 12.96 -6.94
CA GLY A 22 -12.52 14.12 -6.69
C GLY A 22 -12.71 14.24 -5.18
N ILE A 23 -11.76 14.88 -4.50
CA ILE A 23 -11.72 14.97 -3.04
C ILE A 23 -12.78 15.96 -2.57
N ASN A 24 -14.01 15.49 -2.32
CA ASN A 24 -14.96 16.25 -1.53
C ASN A 24 -15.88 15.33 -0.73
N ARG A 25 -15.77 15.37 0.61
CA ARG A 25 -16.64 14.88 1.71
C ARG A 25 -17.57 13.66 1.52
N LYS A 26 -17.40 12.84 0.47
CA LYS A 26 -18.09 11.56 0.23
C LYS A 26 -17.22 10.36 0.65
N SER A 27 -16.32 10.57 1.61
CA SER A 27 -15.20 9.68 1.98
C SER A 27 -15.61 8.29 2.47
N GLU A 28 -16.83 8.07 2.98
CA GLU A 28 -17.29 6.73 3.37
C GLU A 28 -17.61 5.82 2.17
N ARG A 29 -18.14 6.38 1.07
CA ARG A 29 -18.59 5.57 -0.08
C ARG A 29 -17.42 5.01 -0.88
N ASN A 30 -16.29 5.71 -0.87
CA ASN A 30 -15.04 5.25 -1.49
C ASN A 30 -14.32 4.21 -0.62
N PHE A 31 -14.43 4.28 0.71
CA PHE A 31 -13.83 3.29 1.61
C PHE A 31 -14.57 1.95 1.59
N ARG A 32 -15.90 1.98 1.45
CA ARG A 32 -16.73 0.77 1.31
C ARG A 32 -16.52 0.03 0.00
N SER A 33 -16.09 0.71 -1.07
CA SER A 33 -15.82 0.06 -2.34
C SER A 33 -14.47 -0.64 -2.39
N LEU A 34 -13.52 -0.29 -1.52
CA LEU A 34 -12.19 -0.91 -1.46
C LEU A 34 -12.26 -2.41 -1.16
N THR A 35 -11.32 -3.21 -1.67
CA THR A 35 -11.11 -4.60 -1.26
C THR A 35 -10.56 -4.66 0.18
N ALA A 36 -10.49 -5.88 0.73
CA ALA A 36 -9.90 -6.06 2.05
C ALA A 36 -8.42 -5.64 2.07
N VAL A 37 -7.66 -5.97 1.01
CA VAL A 37 -6.26 -5.59 0.83
C VAL A 37 -6.09 -4.07 0.77
N GLU A 38 -6.92 -3.39 -0.03
CA GLU A 38 -6.87 -1.94 -0.19
C GLU A 38 -7.19 -1.23 1.14
N ARG A 39 -8.27 -1.64 1.84
CA ARG A 39 -8.63 -1.05 3.15
C ARG A 39 -7.51 -1.22 4.16
N LYS A 40 -6.97 -2.43 4.27
CA LYS A 40 -5.87 -2.75 5.17
C LYS A 40 -4.66 -1.84 4.90
N SER A 41 -4.25 -1.77 3.65
CA SER A 41 -3.10 -0.97 3.24
C SER A 41 -3.30 0.53 3.44
N PHE A 42 -4.52 1.04 3.19
CA PHE A 42 -4.86 2.43 3.50
C PHE A 42 -4.68 2.76 4.98
N LEU A 43 -5.20 1.92 5.88
CA LEU A 43 -5.06 2.11 7.32
C LEU A 43 -3.59 2.06 7.76
N MET A 44 -2.77 1.19 7.17
CA MET A 44 -1.32 1.19 7.41
C MET A 44 -0.66 2.50 6.99
N GLY A 45 -1.08 3.06 5.84
CA GLY A 45 -0.61 4.37 5.38
C GLY A 45 -0.97 5.48 6.36
N ASP A 46 -2.23 5.52 6.79
CA ASP A 46 -2.73 6.51 7.76
C ASP A 46 -1.97 6.43 9.09
N VAL A 47 -1.80 5.22 9.63
CA VAL A 47 -0.99 4.99 10.84
C VAL A 47 0.46 5.44 10.64
N ALA A 48 1.08 5.13 9.50
CA ALA A 48 2.44 5.58 9.17
C ALA A 48 2.55 7.12 9.14
N CYS A 49 1.50 7.81 8.68
CA CYS A 49 1.43 9.27 8.69
C CYS A 49 1.28 9.81 10.11
N ILE A 50 0.34 9.28 10.90
CA ILE A 50 0.08 9.69 12.29
C ILE A 50 1.33 9.50 13.15
N THR A 51 2.04 8.39 12.96
CA THR A 51 3.30 8.07 13.66
C THR A 51 4.51 8.83 13.12
N ARG A 52 4.33 9.67 12.08
CA ARG A 52 5.35 10.55 11.48
C ARG A 52 6.56 9.79 10.95
N LEU A 53 6.33 8.61 10.37
CA LEU A 53 7.40 7.87 9.71
C LEU A 53 7.88 8.61 8.48
N ASN A 54 9.19 8.56 8.25
CA ASN A 54 9.80 9.13 7.05
C ASN A 54 9.78 8.12 5.90
N ILE A 55 8.60 7.88 5.33
CA ILE A 55 8.46 7.02 4.15
C ILE A 55 9.02 7.75 2.94
N THR A 56 10.11 7.24 2.38
CA THR A 56 10.75 7.82 1.20
C THR A 56 10.35 7.13 -0.09
N ASP A 57 10.03 5.84 -0.01
CA ASP A 57 9.82 4.99 -1.17
C ASP A 57 8.77 3.92 -0.87
N VAL A 58 7.94 3.65 -1.87
CA VAL A 58 6.95 2.57 -1.85
C VAL A 58 7.22 1.68 -3.06
N ILE A 59 7.69 0.47 -2.80
CA ILE A 59 8.09 -0.53 -3.79
C ILE A 59 7.09 -1.68 -3.75
N CYS A 60 6.77 -2.28 -4.89
CA CYS A 60 5.93 -3.46 -4.93
C CYS A 60 6.38 -4.50 -5.96
N SER A 61 6.04 -5.76 -5.70
CA SER A 61 6.05 -6.84 -6.69
C SER A 61 5.16 -6.48 -7.89
N PRO A 62 5.47 -6.96 -9.11
CA PRO A 62 4.58 -6.88 -10.27
C PRO A 62 3.37 -7.82 -10.10
N SER A 63 2.47 -7.43 -9.19
CA SER A 63 1.26 -8.15 -8.80
C SER A 63 0.11 -7.15 -8.62
N THR A 64 -1.07 -7.47 -9.16
CA THR A 64 -2.26 -6.61 -9.07
C THR A 64 -2.61 -6.28 -7.61
N ASN A 65 -2.50 -7.26 -6.70
CA ASN A 65 -2.77 -7.04 -5.28
C ASN A 65 -1.73 -6.11 -4.66
N CYS A 66 -0.46 -6.31 -4.97
CA CYS A 66 0.62 -5.47 -4.46
C CYS A 66 0.52 -4.03 -4.97
N ILE A 67 0.09 -3.82 -6.22
CA ILE A 67 -0.17 -2.49 -6.78
C ILE A 67 -1.33 -1.79 -6.07
N ASN A 68 -2.47 -2.48 -5.91
CA ASN A 68 -3.64 -1.95 -5.22
C ASN A 68 -3.33 -1.61 -3.76
N ALA A 69 -2.55 -2.46 -3.10
CA ALA A 69 -2.07 -2.26 -1.74
C ALA A 69 -1.16 -1.02 -1.64
N ALA A 70 -0.14 -0.93 -2.50
CA ALA A 70 0.80 0.18 -2.53
C ALA A 70 0.12 1.53 -2.80
N ASP A 71 -0.77 1.59 -3.80
CA ASP A 71 -1.58 2.76 -4.12
C ASP A 71 -2.45 3.19 -2.93
N SER A 72 -3.14 2.23 -2.30
CA SER A 72 -3.98 2.50 -1.14
C SER A 72 -3.18 2.99 0.06
N PHE A 73 -1.98 2.44 0.29
CA PHE A 73 -1.06 2.89 1.32
C PHE A 73 -0.60 4.33 1.09
N ILE A 74 -0.18 4.67 -0.13
CA ILE A 74 0.21 6.06 -0.47
C ILE A 74 -0.94 7.01 -0.21
N LYS A 75 -2.16 6.65 -0.66
CA LYS A 75 -3.37 7.44 -0.41
C LYS A 75 -3.63 7.64 1.08
N GLY A 76 -3.49 6.61 1.91
CA GLY A 76 -3.61 6.73 3.36
C GLY A 76 -2.51 7.60 3.99
N PHE A 77 -1.26 7.37 3.59
CA PHE A 77 -0.10 8.10 4.12
C PHE A 77 -0.08 9.57 3.76
N GLN A 78 -0.62 9.93 2.60
CA GLN A 78 -0.67 11.31 2.11
C GLN A 78 -2.02 11.97 2.38
N TYR A 79 -2.99 11.26 2.95
CA TYR A 79 -4.36 11.75 3.18
C TYR A 79 -4.41 13.06 3.99
N MET A 80 -3.57 13.18 5.01
CA MET A 80 -3.50 14.36 5.89
C MET A 80 -2.36 15.33 5.52
N LYS A 81 -1.63 15.08 4.43
CA LYS A 81 -0.51 15.92 4.01
C LYS A 81 -0.99 16.94 2.98
N ASN A 82 -0.66 18.20 3.20
CA ASN A 82 -0.94 19.28 2.26
C ASN A 82 -0.17 19.08 0.95
N ASP A 83 -0.62 19.74 -0.13
CA ASP A 83 -0.12 19.65 -1.52
C ASP A 83 1.38 19.99 -1.73
N GLU A 84 2.14 20.33 -0.69
CA GLU A 84 3.53 20.78 -0.78
C GLU A 84 4.57 19.65 -0.65
N MET A 85 4.18 18.41 -0.32
CA MET A 85 5.12 17.29 -0.23
C MET A 85 5.26 16.56 -1.57
N ASN A 86 6.47 16.10 -1.89
CA ASN A 86 6.70 15.20 -3.03
C ASN A 86 5.72 14.03 -2.97
N VAL A 87 4.83 13.94 -3.95
CA VAL A 87 3.87 12.84 -4.08
C VAL A 87 4.67 11.55 -4.25
N LEU A 88 4.39 10.56 -3.40
CA LEU A 88 5.07 9.27 -3.46
C LEU A 88 4.55 8.54 -4.68
N LYS A 89 5.46 7.97 -5.45
CA LYS A 89 5.14 7.16 -6.62
C LYS A 89 5.38 5.70 -6.32
N ILE A 90 4.61 4.84 -6.96
CA ILE A 90 4.79 3.39 -6.88
C ILE A 90 6.02 3.01 -7.69
N LYS A 91 6.90 2.21 -7.09
CA LYS A 91 8.08 1.63 -7.73
C LYS A 91 7.84 0.14 -7.92
N ILE A 92 7.93 -0.36 -9.15
CA ILE A 92 7.70 -1.78 -9.44
C ILE A 92 9.05 -2.47 -9.61
N ASP A 93 9.28 -3.55 -8.86
CA ASP A 93 10.52 -4.32 -8.89
C ASP A 93 10.21 -5.82 -9.07
N GLY A 94 10.58 -6.36 -10.23
CA GLY A 94 10.42 -7.77 -10.58
C GLY A 94 11.24 -8.70 -9.71
N GLY A 95 12.29 -8.22 -9.03
CA GLY A 95 13.06 -8.98 -8.05
C GLY A 95 12.23 -9.42 -6.83
N PHE A 96 11.07 -8.80 -6.61
CA PHE A 96 10.10 -9.21 -5.58
C PHE A 96 8.94 -10.04 -6.13
N SER A 97 9.00 -10.46 -7.40
CA SER A 97 7.99 -11.35 -7.94
C SER A 97 8.12 -12.76 -7.39
N SER A 98 6.98 -13.38 -7.09
CA SER A 98 6.90 -14.80 -6.75
C SER A 98 6.94 -15.72 -7.97
N THR A 99 6.89 -15.17 -9.18
CA THR A 99 6.89 -15.91 -10.45
C THR A 99 8.00 -15.43 -11.38
N ALA A 100 8.47 -16.32 -12.26
CA ALA A 100 9.47 -15.96 -13.28
C ALA A 100 8.87 -14.96 -14.28
N GLU A 101 7.60 -15.12 -14.62
CA GLU A 101 6.87 -14.24 -15.52
C GLU A 101 6.82 -12.82 -14.99
N GLY A 102 6.52 -12.62 -13.69
CA GLY A 102 6.50 -11.28 -13.11
C GLY A 102 7.88 -10.62 -13.14
N TYR A 103 8.96 -11.37 -12.92
CA TYR A 103 10.32 -10.87 -13.08
C TYR A 103 10.60 -10.41 -14.52
N TYR A 104 10.33 -11.25 -15.52
CA TYR A 104 10.65 -10.95 -16.92
C TYR A 104 9.70 -9.94 -17.59
N LEU A 105 8.43 -9.92 -17.18
CA LEU A 105 7.39 -9.08 -17.76
C LEU A 105 7.13 -7.79 -16.97
N GLN A 106 7.98 -7.46 -15.99
CA GLN A 106 7.81 -6.27 -15.15
C GLN A 106 7.56 -4.98 -15.96
N ASN A 107 8.23 -4.80 -17.10
CA ASN A 107 8.08 -3.62 -17.95
C ASN A 107 6.71 -3.56 -18.64
N GLN A 108 6.20 -4.72 -19.09
CA GLN A 108 4.87 -4.81 -19.71
C GLN A 108 3.78 -4.59 -18.66
N PHE A 109 3.95 -5.21 -17.49
CA PHE A 109 3.05 -5.02 -16.36
C PHE A 109 3.00 -3.56 -15.91
N ARG A 110 4.16 -2.90 -15.86
CA ARG A 110 4.27 -1.49 -15.55
C ARG A 110 3.54 -0.59 -16.56
N SER A 111 3.70 -0.83 -17.86
CA SER A 111 2.94 -0.12 -18.91
C SER A 111 1.44 -0.24 -18.68
N LEU A 112 0.96 -1.46 -18.39
CA LEU A 112 -0.45 -1.71 -18.10
C LEU A 112 -0.94 -0.94 -16.86
N VAL A 113 -0.14 -0.89 -15.80
CA VAL A 113 -0.48 -0.16 -14.56
C VAL A 113 -0.57 1.36 -14.82
N VAL A 114 0.37 1.92 -15.58
CA VAL A 114 0.33 3.34 -15.98
C VAL A 114 -0.88 3.63 -16.86
N GLU A 115 -1.19 2.76 -17.83
CA GLU A 115 -2.41 2.87 -18.66
C GLU A 115 -3.70 2.85 -17.84
N ARG A 116 -3.70 2.17 -16.69
CA ARG A 116 -4.82 2.14 -15.73
C ARG A 116 -4.88 3.39 -14.84
N GLY A 117 -3.88 4.27 -14.91
CA GLY A 117 -3.85 5.59 -14.29
C GLY A 117 -3.16 5.65 -12.92
N TYR A 118 -2.42 4.62 -12.52
CA TYR A 118 -1.62 4.65 -11.28
C TYR A 118 -0.38 5.53 -11.46
N ASP A 119 0.04 6.24 -10.41
CA ASP A 119 1.26 7.05 -10.43
C ASP A 119 2.49 6.18 -10.15
N VAL A 120 3.15 5.74 -11.22
CA VAL A 120 4.33 4.87 -11.20
C VAL A 120 5.59 5.67 -11.56
N ASP A 121 6.71 5.35 -10.92
CA ASP A 121 8.00 5.98 -11.21
C ASP A 121 8.64 5.44 -12.51
N ASP A 122 8.36 6.16 -13.61
CA ASP A 122 9.17 6.41 -14.82
C ASP A 122 10.63 5.92 -14.83
N SER A 123 11.37 6.36 -13.82
CA SER A 123 12.82 6.28 -13.78
C SER A 123 13.35 5.14 -12.91
N TYR A 124 12.45 4.42 -12.24
CA TYR A 124 12.85 3.36 -11.34
C TYR A 124 13.28 2.12 -12.13
N ASP A 125 14.56 1.82 -12.01
CA ASP A 125 15.21 0.62 -12.51
C ASP A 125 15.89 -0.04 -11.31
N ALA A 126 15.44 -1.24 -10.94
CA ALA A 126 15.92 -1.89 -9.73
C ALA A 126 16.49 -3.27 -10.00
N ALA A 127 17.79 -3.37 -9.71
CA ALA A 127 18.46 -4.60 -9.38
C ALA A 127 18.59 -4.67 -7.85
N LEU A 128 18.38 -5.84 -7.26
CA LEU A 128 18.47 -6.10 -5.81
C LEU A 128 19.77 -5.53 -5.17
N ASP A 129 20.87 -5.56 -5.92
CA ASP A 129 22.18 -5.00 -5.50
C ASP A 129 22.16 -3.47 -5.32
N SER A 130 21.31 -2.76 -6.06
CA SER A 130 21.14 -1.31 -5.97
C SER A 130 20.47 -0.89 -4.66
N MET A 131 19.61 -1.75 -4.09
CA MET A 131 18.81 -1.42 -2.90
C MET A 131 19.66 -1.30 -1.64
N ARG A 132 20.64 -2.19 -1.45
CA ARG A 132 21.59 -2.11 -0.32
C ARG A 132 22.43 -0.83 -0.35
N TYR A 133 22.75 -0.32 -1.54
CA TYR A 133 23.50 0.92 -1.70
C TYR A 133 22.61 2.16 -1.58
N LYS A 134 21.39 2.12 -2.14
CA LYS A 134 20.43 3.22 -2.09
C LYS A 134 19.80 3.42 -0.71
N TYR A 135 19.62 2.35 0.07
CA TYR A 135 18.96 2.38 1.37
C TYR A 135 19.82 1.76 2.47
N PRO A 136 20.92 2.41 2.88
CA PRO A 136 21.74 1.92 3.98
C PRO A 136 20.95 1.88 5.29
N ASP A 137 21.21 0.87 6.13
CA ASP A 137 20.50 0.61 7.39
C ASP A 137 20.63 1.75 8.43
N THR A 138 21.54 2.69 8.21
CA THR A 138 21.79 3.84 9.07
C THR A 138 20.84 5.02 8.85
N ASN A 139 19.97 4.97 7.84
CA ASN A 139 19.02 6.04 7.56
C ASN A 139 17.69 5.83 8.31
N PRO A 140 17.10 6.87 8.94
CA PRO A 140 15.76 6.81 9.53
C PRO A 140 14.65 6.68 8.47
N ASN A 141 15.01 6.65 7.19
CA ASN A 141 14.11 6.48 6.06
C ASN A 141 13.53 5.07 6.05
N VAL A 142 12.22 5.00 5.89
CA VAL A 142 11.47 3.75 5.77
C VAL A 142 11.08 3.56 4.32
N VAL A 143 11.41 2.38 3.78
CA VAL A 143 10.96 1.92 2.46
C VAL A 143 9.89 0.88 2.68
N ALA A 144 8.66 1.15 2.23
CA ALA A 144 7.57 0.18 2.30
C ALA A 144 7.63 -0.74 1.07
N VAL A 145 7.65 -2.06 1.27
CA VAL A 145 7.81 -3.05 0.21
C VAL A 145 6.65 -4.03 0.24
N PHE A 146 5.76 -3.95 -0.77
CA PHE A 146 4.58 -4.80 -0.90
C PHE A 146 4.90 -6.04 -1.73
N VAL A 147 4.72 -7.21 -1.15
CA VAL A 147 5.05 -8.50 -1.77
C VAL A 147 3.95 -9.52 -1.55
N ASP A 148 3.79 -10.47 -2.46
CA ASP A 148 2.77 -11.51 -2.32
C ASP A 148 3.07 -12.40 -1.10
N LYS A 149 2.01 -12.83 -0.39
CA LYS A 149 2.11 -13.68 0.81
C LYS A 149 2.92 -14.97 0.58
N SER A 150 2.98 -15.46 -0.66
CA SER A 150 3.79 -16.63 -1.05
C SER A 150 5.28 -16.47 -0.73
N LEU A 151 5.79 -15.24 -0.65
CA LEU A 151 7.17 -14.95 -0.24
C LEU A 151 7.39 -14.89 1.27
N GLY A 152 6.32 -15.04 2.07
CA GLY A 152 6.36 -14.86 3.53
C GLY A 152 7.33 -15.77 4.27
N SER A 153 7.41 -17.06 3.90
CA SER A 153 8.34 -18.01 4.54
C SER A 153 9.80 -17.67 4.23
N MET A 154 10.10 -17.36 2.96
CA MET A 154 11.44 -16.98 2.53
C MET A 154 11.90 -15.68 3.21
N LEU A 155 11.01 -14.68 3.31
CA LEU A 155 11.32 -13.43 4.01
C LEU A 155 11.48 -13.64 5.51
N SER A 156 10.69 -14.54 6.12
CA SER A 156 10.84 -14.90 7.52
C SER A 156 12.20 -15.55 7.81
N ASP A 157 12.68 -16.42 6.92
CA ASP A 157 14.01 -17.04 7.05
C ASP A 157 15.14 -16.00 6.92
N ILE A 158 15.01 -15.04 6.00
CA ILE A 158 15.98 -13.96 5.80
C ILE A 158 15.96 -12.98 6.97
N ALA A 159 14.78 -12.63 7.48
CA ALA A 159 14.59 -11.71 8.59
C ALA A 159 14.96 -12.34 9.94
N GLY A 160 14.74 -13.64 10.14
CA GLY A 160 15.28 -14.38 11.28
C GLY A 160 16.80 -14.35 11.33
N ARG A 161 17.46 -14.09 10.19
CA ARG A 161 18.89 -13.84 10.09
C ARG A 161 19.27 -12.35 10.14
N SER A 162 18.32 -11.41 9.96
CA SER A 162 18.60 -9.99 9.64
C SER A 162 17.71 -8.90 10.30
N GLN A 163 16.83 -9.20 11.26
CA GLN A 163 15.96 -8.23 11.98
C GLN A 163 15.00 -7.37 11.11
N LEU A 164 14.63 -7.80 9.89
CA LEU A 164 14.00 -6.94 8.87
C LEU A 164 12.45 -7.03 8.71
N LEU A 165 11.70 -7.51 9.71
CA LEU A 165 10.23 -7.60 9.59
C LEU A 165 9.52 -6.92 10.74
N ILE A 166 8.78 -5.85 10.45
CA ILE A 166 7.70 -5.36 11.30
C ILE A 166 6.39 -5.73 10.61
N ASN A 167 5.74 -6.78 11.11
CA ASN A 167 4.33 -7.01 10.81
C ASN A 167 3.55 -5.91 11.53
N MET A 168 3.02 -4.94 10.78
CA MET A 168 1.97 -4.08 11.32
C MET A 168 0.67 -4.86 11.20
N GLU A 169 0.29 -5.57 12.26
CA GLU A 169 -1.07 -6.08 12.38
C GLU A 169 -2.00 -4.87 12.48
N ILE A 170 -2.84 -4.70 11.45
CA ILE A 170 -3.91 -3.71 11.50
C ILE A 170 -4.95 -4.27 12.48
N PRO A 171 -5.33 -3.53 13.52
CA PRO A 171 -6.36 -3.99 14.43
C PRO A 171 -7.64 -4.29 13.64
N PRO A 172 -8.41 -5.32 14.02
CA PRO A 172 -9.67 -5.62 13.36
C PRO A 172 -10.54 -4.36 13.43
N VAL A 173 -11.05 -3.92 12.28
CA VAL A 173 -12.08 -2.89 12.23
C VAL A 173 -13.30 -3.50 12.91
N GLU A 174 -13.62 -3.05 14.12
CA GLU A 174 -14.92 -3.33 14.70
C GLU A 174 -15.98 -2.67 13.81
N ASP A 175 -16.79 -3.48 13.14
CA ASP A 175 -18.02 -3.04 12.51
C ASP A 175 -19.03 -2.66 13.61
N THR A 176 -18.78 -1.56 14.33
CA THR A 176 -19.80 -1.03 15.25
C THR A 176 -20.88 -0.39 14.38
N PRO A 177 -22.12 -0.91 14.37
CA PRO A 177 -23.22 -0.24 13.70
C PRO A 177 -23.45 1.08 14.44
N LEU A 178 -23.46 2.20 13.71
CA LEU A 178 -23.96 3.46 14.25
C LEU A 178 -25.39 3.21 14.73
N THR A 179 -25.56 3.19 16.05
CA THR A 179 -26.88 3.17 16.69
C THR A 179 -27.68 4.32 16.11
N GLN A 180 -28.78 4.02 15.42
CA GLN A 180 -29.75 5.04 15.04
C GLN A 180 -30.33 5.61 16.33
N GLU A 181 -29.87 6.79 16.74
CA GLU A 181 -30.62 7.60 17.69
C GLU A 181 -31.92 8.03 16.99
N ASN A 182 -33.00 7.41 17.43
CA ASN A 182 -34.37 7.72 17.05
C ASN A 182 -34.76 8.98 17.84
N PRO A 183 -35.03 10.15 17.23
CA PRO A 183 -35.55 11.26 17.99
C PRO A 183 -36.97 10.92 18.43
N LYS A 184 -37.14 10.68 19.73
CA LYS A 184 -38.46 10.59 20.35
C LYS A 184 -39.21 11.90 20.14
N ASN A 185 -40.41 11.76 19.61
CA ASN A 185 -41.44 12.79 19.57
C ASN A 185 -41.69 13.35 20.97
N GLU A 186 -41.63 14.67 21.13
CA GLU A 186 -42.30 15.37 22.23
C GLU A 186 -42.58 16.82 21.83
N HIS A 187 -43.77 17.04 21.26
CA HIS A 187 -44.46 18.32 21.33
C HIS A 187 -45.96 18.03 21.37
N ASP A 188 -46.46 17.81 22.58
CA ASP A 188 -47.85 18.05 22.97
C ASP A 188 -47.86 18.38 24.48
N MET A 189 -47.75 19.67 24.79
CA MET A 189 -48.51 20.37 25.85
C MET A 189 -48.34 21.88 25.76
#